data_AF-A0A2H6K1U2-F1
#
_entry.id   AF-A0A2H6K1U2-F1
#
_cell.length_a   1.000
_cell.length_b   1.000
_cell.length_c   1.000
_cell.angle_alpha   90.00
_cell.angle_beta   90.00
_cell.angle_gamma   90.00
#
_symmetry.space_group_name_H-M   'P 1'
#
loop_
_entity.id
_entity.type
_entity.pdbx_description
1 polymer ?
#
loop_
_entity_poly.entity_id
_entity_poly.type
_entity_poly.pdbx_seq_one_letter_code
_entity_poly.pdbx_strand_id
1 'polypeptide(L)' 'MPHVHRLTLNRKLIEKTFSHKGQTFKVRFKVASECKGGITVEKAEFEDMRRIAKETGLSLRKVGRMLENLKD' A
#
# COMPACT_ATOMS: atom_id res chain seq x y z
N MET A 1 -25.13 27.75 7.08
CA MET A 1 -24.41 26.51 7.45
C MET A 1 -23.27 26.31 6.47
N PRO A 2 -22.02 26.12 6.88
CA PRO A 2 -20.95 25.85 5.92
C PRO A 2 -21.14 24.43 5.35
N HIS A 3 -21.27 24.33 4.02
CA HIS A 3 -21.28 23.05 3.33
C HIS A 3 -19.83 22.61 3.10
N VAL A 4 -19.43 21.51 3.74
CA VAL A 4 -18.13 20.88 3.48
C VAL A 4 -18.29 19.96 2.26
N HIS A 5 -17.68 20.32 1.15
CA HIS A 5 -17.60 19.43 -0.01
C HIS A 5 -16.52 18.36 0.21
N ARG A 6 -16.91 17.08 0.16
CA ARG A 6 -15.99 15.94 0.30
C ARG A 6 -15.70 15.33 -1.07
N LEU A 7 -14.44 15.38 -1.48
CA LEU A 7 -13.96 14.57 -2.60
C LEU A 7 -13.69 13.14 -2.11
N THR A 8 -14.31 12.14 -2.75
CA THR A 8 -14.01 10.72 -2.50
C THR A 8 -13.36 10.12 -3.74
N LEU A 9 -12.13 9.64 -3.60
CA LEU A 9 -11.42 8.93 -4.68
C LEU A 9 -11.97 7.51 -4.84
N ASN A 10 -11.90 6.99 -6.07
CA ASN A 10 -12.14 5.58 -6.32
C ASN A 10 -11.03 4.76 -5.68
N ARG A 11 -11.35 3.60 -5.09
CA ARG A 11 -10.38 2.77 -4.40
C ARG A 11 -10.51 1.33 -4.85
N LYS A 12 -9.37 0.67 -5.09
CA LYS A 12 -9.27 -0.77 -5.27
C LYS A 12 -8.15 -1.33 -4.43
N LEU A 13 -8.28 -2.60 -4.06
CA LEU A 13 -7.18 -3.37 -3.49
C LEU A 13 -6.57 -4.21 -4.62
N ILE A 14 -5.26 -4.12 -4.78
CA ILE A 14 -4.49 -5.01 -5.65
C ILE A 14 -3.54 -5.83 -4.79
N GLU A 15 -3.23 -7.05 -5.20
CA GLU A 15 -2.28 -7.93 -4.51
C GLU A 15 -0.98 -7.97 -5.31
N LYS A 16 0.16 -7.74 -4.65
CA LYS A 16 1.49 -7.89 -5.22
C LYS A 16 2.32 -8.89 -4.41
N THR A 17 3.25 -9.54 -5.09
CA THR A 17 4.19 -10.49 -4.48
C THR A 17 5.48 -9.76 -4.11
N PHE A 18 5.86 -9.83 -2.84
CA PHE A 18 7.12 -9.29 -2.33
C PHE A 18 8.01 -10.42 -1.83
N SER A 19 9.24 -10.48 -2.30
CA SER A 19 10.20 -11.50 -1.87
C SER A 19 11.37 -10.87 -1.10
N HIS A 20 11.69 -11.42 0.06
CA HIS A 20 12.81 -10.98 0.89
C HIS A 20 13.51 -12.17 1.53
N LYS A 21 14.82 -12.32 1.30
CA LYS A 21 15.66 -13.39 1.87
C LYS A 21 15.07 -14.80 1.73
N GLY A 22 14.52 -15.11 0.55
CA GLY A 22 13.91 -16.41 0.25
C GLY A 22 12.50 -16.63 0.82
N GLN A 23 11.93 -15.65 1.53
CA GLN A 23 10.53 -15.66 1.94
C GLN A 23 9.70 -14.82 0.96
N THR A 24 8.49 -15.28 0.67
CA THR A 24 7.57 -14.63 -0.28
C THR A 24 6.28 -14.25 0.45
N PHE A 25 5.86 -13.00 0.25
CA PHE A 25 4.70 -12.41 0.90
C PHE A 25 3.72 -11.92 -0.16
N LYS A 26 2.44 -12.20 0.07
CA LYS A 26 1.33 -11.54 -0.62
C LYS A 26 0.98 -10.26 0.13
N VAL A 27 1.09 -9.13 -0.54
CA VAL A 27 0.89 -7.80 0.04
C VAL A 27 -0.23 -7.10 -0.70
N ARG A 28 -1.23 -6.65 0.03
CA ARG A 28 -2.32 -5.86 -0.54
C ARG A 28 -1.94 -4.39 -0.55
N PHE A 29 -2.19 -3.74 -1.68
CA PHE A 29 -2.01 -2.32 -1.87
C PHE A 29 -3.36 -1.66 -2.12
N LYS A 30 -3.67 -0.64 -1.32
CA LYS A 30 -4.79 0.26 -1.54
C LYS A 30 -4.37 1.29 -2.57
N VAL A 31 -4.95 1.16 -3.76
CA VAL A 31 -4.80 2.10 -4.87
C VAL A 31 -6.01 3.00 -4.88
N ALA A 32 -5.81 4.28 -4.58
CA ALA A 32 -6.81 5.32 -4.68
C ALA A 32 -6.56 6.13 -5.95
N SER A 33 -7.53 6.18 -6.85
CA SER A 33 -7.45 6.93 -8.10
C SER A 33 -8.57 7.96 -8.24
N GLU A 34 -8.26 9.11 -8.83
CA GLU A 34 -9.28 10.07 -9.26
C GLU A 34 -9.85 9.66 -10.64
N CYS A 35 -11.15 9.84 -10.84
CA CYS A 35 -11.83 9.48 -12.11
C CYS A 35 -11.28 10.23 -13.34
N LYS A 36 -10.65 11.40 -13.15
CA LYS A 36 -10.15 12.28 -14.21
C LYS A 36 -8.62 12.19 -14.42
N GLY A 37 -7.97 11.17 -13.85
CA GLY A 37 -6.60 10.79 -14.21
C GLY A 37 -5.47 11.49 -13.45
N GLY A 38 -5.75 12.32 -12.44
CA GLY A 38 -4.74 13.18 -11.82
C GLY A 38 -3.99 12.58 -10.63
N ILE A 39 -4.64 11.78 -9.79
CA ILE A 39 -4.05 11.32 -8.52
C ILE A 39 -4.22 9.82 -8.39
N THR A 40 -3.11 9.07 -8.42
CA THR A 40 -3.04 7.67 -8.02
C THR A 40 -2.16 7.57 -6.78
N VAL A 41 -2.76 7.35 -5.61
CA VAL A 41 -2.02 7.02 -4.38
C VAL A 41 -2.07 5.53 -4.19
N GLU A 42 -0.91 4.91 -4.11
CA GLU A 42 -0.76 3.51 -3.80
C GLU A 42 -0.07 3.35 -2.45
N LYS A 43 -0.68 2.57 -1.54
CA LYS A 43 -0.09 2.25 -0.24
C LYS A 43 -0.32 0.80 0.14
N ALA A 44 0.71 0.14 0.64
CA ALA A 44 0.58 -1.19 1.25
C ALA A 44 -0.33 -1.12 2.49
N GLU A 45 -1.15 -2.15 2.68
CA GLU A 45 -2.01 -2.29 3.86
C GLU A 45 -1.17 -2.49 5.12
N PHE A 46 -1.56 -1.81 6.21
CA PHE A 46 -0.78 -1.75 7.43
C PHE A 46 -0.57 -3.13 8.07
N GLU A 47 -1.62 -3.96 8.13
CA GLU A 47 -1.54 -5.31 8.69
C GLU A 47 -0.57 -6.21 7.90
N ASP A 48 -0.51 -6.06 6.57
CA ASP A 48 0.42 -6.82 5.73
C ASP A 48 1.87 -6.37 5.98
N MET A 49 2.11 -5.05 6.09
CA MET A 49 3.42 -4.51 6.48
C MET A 49 3.84 -4.97 7.88
N ARG A 50 2.90 -4.99 8.83
CA ARG A 50 3.13 -5.43 10.21
C ARG A 50 3.50 -6.90 10.29
N ARG A 51 2.81 -7.75 9.52
CA ARG A 51 3.13 -9.17 9.39
C ARG A 51 4.55 -9.37 8.85
N ILE A 52 4.90 -8.70 7.74
CA ILE A 52 6.25 -8.76 7.17
C ILE A 52 7.30 -8.29 8.17
N ALA A 53 7.07 -7.16 8.85
CA ALA A 53 7.99 -6.64 9.86
C ALA A 53 8.25 -7.65 10.98
N LYS A 54 7.20 -8.33 11.45
CA LYS A 54 7.30 -9.39 12.47
C LYS A 54 8.09 -10.60 11.98
N GLU A 55 7.83 -11.06 10.76
CA GLU A 55 8.46 -12.28 10.20
C GLU A 55 9.91 -12.05 9.75
N THR A 56 10.24 -10.85 9.29
CA THR A 56 11.58 -10.50 8.80
C THR A 56 12.47 -9.84 9.85
N GLY A 57 11.90 -9.41 10.99
CA GLY A 57 12.59 -8.61 12.01
C GLY A 57 12.92 -7.18 11.58
N LEU A 58 12.40 -6.72 10.44
CA LEU A 58 12.60 -5.35 9.95
C LEU A 58 11.64 -4.37 10.63
N SER A 59 12.01 -3.09 10.71
CA SER A 59 11.09 -2.06 11.16
C SER A 59 10.00 -1.79 10.12
N LEU A 60 8.79 -1.43 10.58
CA LEU A 60 7.68 -1.02 9.70
C LEU A 60 8.09 0.03 8.68
N ARG A 61 8.88 1.03 9.10
CA ARG A 61 9.40 2.08 8.20
C ARG A 61 10.30 1.52 7.10
N LYS A 62 11.10 0.50 7.39
CA LYS A 62 11.97 -0.14 6.40
C LYS A 62 11.15 -0.99 5.44
N VAL A 63 10.19 -1.77 5.95
CA VAL A 63 9.25 -2.54 5.12
C VAL A 63 8.47 -1.62 4.17
N GLY A 64 7.92 -0.51 4.67
CA GLY A 64 7.20 0.47 3.85
C GLY A 64 8.05 1.00 2.70
N ARG A 65 9.30 1.43 2.96
CA ARG A 65 10.20 1.89 1.89
C ARG A 65 10.56 0.81 0.88
N MET A 66 10.64 -0.45 1.30
CA MET A 66 10.91 -1.55 0.37
C MET A 66 9.71 -1.79 -0.55
N LEU A 67 8.49 -1.68 -0.01
CA LEU A 67 7.25 -1.88 -0.75
C LEU A 67 6.88 -0.69 -1.64
N GLU A 68 7.28 0.54 -1.30
CA GLU A 68 7.11 1.72 -2.17
C GLU A 68 7.84 1.59 -3.51
N ASN A 69 8.94 0.84 -3.53
CA ASN A 69 9.73 0.60 -4.75
C ASN A 69 9.27 -0.63 -5.53
N LEU A 70 8.21 -1.31 -5.08
CA LEU A 70 7.67 -2.48 -5.74
C LEU A 70 6.87 -2.05 -6.98
N LYS A 71 7.51 -2.13 -8.15
CA LYS A 71 6.83 -1.96 -9.45
C LYS A 71 6.16 -3.27 -9.86
N ASP A 72 5.08 -3.15 -10.61
CA ASP A 72 4.41 -4.27 -11.29
C ASP A 72 5.33 -4.90 -12.36
#